data_AF-A0A654FT76-F1
#
_entry.id   AF-A0A654FT76-F1
#
_cell.length_a   1.000
_cell.length_b   1.000
_cell.length_c   1.000
_cell.angle_alpha   90.00
_cell.angle_beta   90.00
_cell.angle_gamma   90.00
#
_symmetry.space_group_name_H-M   'P 1'
#
loop_
_entity.id
_entity.type
_entity.pdbx_description
1 polymer ?
#
loop_
_entity_poly.entity_id
_entity_poly.type
_entity_poly.pdbx_seq_one_letter_code
_entity_poly.pdbx_strand_id
1 'polypeptide(L)'
;MVSTSKIKSVDFYRKIPRDLTEASLSGAGLSIIAALSMIFLFGMELNNYLAVSTSTSVIVDRSADGDFLRLDFNISFPSLSCEFASVDVSDVLGTNRLNVTKTIRKFSIDSNMRPTGSEFHAGELLSLINHGDETGEEIVEDSVPLTGRNFDTFTHQFPILVVNFYAPWCYWCNLLKPSWEKAAKQIKERYDPEMDGRVILAKVDCTQEGIIYKGIHPFAFSAKGSDLKDDNAHHDHESYYGDRDTESLVKLAMVVSLVEPIHLEPHNLALEDKSDNSSRTLKKAPSTGGCRVEGYMRVKKVPGNLMVSARSGSHSFDSSQMNMSHVVNHLSFGRRIMPQKFSEFKRLSPYEL
;
A
#
# COMPACT_ATOMS: atom_id res chain seq x y z
N MET A 1 -19.90 67.15 40.18
CA MET A 1 -19.70 68.14 39.10
C MET A 1 -18.23 68.58 39.12
N VAL A 2 -17.39 68.00 38.25
CA VAL A 2 -16.00 68.46 38.10
C VAL A 2 -16.02 69.73 37.27
N SER A 3 -15.59 70.84 37.87
CA SER A 3 -15.56 72.15 37.22
C SER A 3 -14.62 72.12 36.02
N THR A 4 -15.13 72.49 34.84
CA THR A 4 -14.42 72.55 33.56
C THR A 4 -13.20 73.46 33.57
N SER A 5 -13.04 74.31 34.60
CA SER A 5 -11.86 75.15 34.78
C SER A 5 -10.60 74.38 35.22
N LYS A 6 -10.75 73.26 35.96
CA LYS A 6 -9.59 72.45 36.40
C LYS A 6 -9.04 71.52 35.31
N ILE A 7 -9.82 71.24 34.27
CA ILE A 7 -9.38 70.40 33.14
C ILE A 7 -8.55 71.23 32.14
N LYS A 8 -8.79 72.54 32.05
CA LYS A 8 -8.02 73.45 31.17
C LYS A 8 -6.56 73.62 31.59
N SER A 9 -6.18 73.34 32.84
CA SER A 9 -4.78 73.43 33.30
C SER A 9 -3.92 72.22 32.92
N VAL A 10 -4.52 71.18 32.32
CA VAL A 10 -3.80 70.01 31.77
C VAL A 10 -3.42 70.24 30.30
N ASP A 11 -3.84 71.38 29.72
CA ASP A 11 -3.43 71.78 28.37
C ASP A 11 -1.99 72.31 28.38
N PHE A 12 -1.03 71.39 28.25
CA PHE A 12 0.40 71.70 28.13
C PHE A 12 0.74 72.43 26.81
N TYR A 13 -0.15 72.43 25.82
CA TYR A 13 0.05 73.04 24.50
C TYR A 13 -0.87 74.24 24.28
N ARG A 14 -0.64 75.29 25.08
CA ARG A 14 -1.33 76.57 24.97
C ARG A 14 -1.14 77.16 23.56
N LYS A 15 -2.24 77.32 22.79
CA LYS A 15 -2.20 77.90 21.44
C LYS A 15 -1.62 79.32 21.49
N ILE A 16 -0.57 79.55 20.70
CA ILE A 16 0.05 80.87 20.53
C ILE A 16 -0.96 81.79 19.82
N PRO A 17 -1.16 83.04 20.26
CA PRO A 17 -2.07 83.98 19.59
C PRO A 17 -1.64 84.19 18.13
N ARG A 18 -2.62 84.28 17.21
CA ARG A 18 -2.37 84.28 15.76
C ARG A 18 -1.51 85.46 15.27
N ASP A 19 -1.40 86.51 16.07
CA ASP A 19 -0.62 87.72 15.76
C ASP A 19 0.90 87.53 15.91
N LEU A 20 1.34 86.43 16.53
CA LEU A 20 2.76 86.04 16.67
C LEU A 20 3.14 84.86 15.75
N THR A 21 2.22 84.37 14.93
CA THR A 21 2.44 83.26 14.01
C THR A 21 2.31 83.74 12.57
N GLU A 22 3.44 83.86 11.87
CA GLU A 22 3.45 84.18 10.44
C GLU A 22 3.51 82.88 9.62
N ALA A 23 2.53 82.67 8.74
CA ALA A 23 2.50 81.50 7.87
C ALA A 23 3.52 81.68 6.73
N SER A 24 4.65 80.99 6.82
CA SER A 24 5.65 80.99 5.76
C SER A 24 5.36 79.91 4.71
N LEU A 25 5.50 80.27 3.42
CA LEU A 25 5.36 79.35 2.29
C LEU A 25 6.35 78.17 2.39
N SER A 26 7.57 78.41 2.89
CA SER A 26 8.58 77.36 3.08
C SER A 26 8.22 76.42 4.23
N GLY A 27 7.63 76.95 5.30
CA GLY A 27 7.13 76.15 6.44
C GLY A 27 5.93 75.27 6.05
N ALA A 28 5.03 75.80 5.21
CA ALA A 28 3.94 75.02 4.64
C ALA A 28 4.45 73.88 3.76
N GLY A 29 5.45 74.14 2.89
CA GLY A 29 6.09 73.13 2.05
C GLY A 29 6.74 72.00 2.86
N LEU A 30 7.51 72.35 3.90
CA LEU A 30 8.14 71.36 4.80
C LEU A 30 7.10 70.51 5.55
N SER A 31 6.00 71.12 5.98
CA SER A 31 4.92 70.42 6.69
C SER A 31 4.20 69.41 5.77
N ILE A 32 3.98 69.78 4.50
CA ILE A 32 3.39 68.89 3.50
C ILE A 32 4.32 67.70 3.23
N ILE A 33 5.63 67.94 3.06
CA ILE A 33 6.61 66.87 2.84
C ILE A 33 6.65 65.92 4.05
N ALA A 34 6.69 66.45 5.27
CA ALA A 34 6.67 65.64 6.49
C ALA A 34 5.38 64.80 6.60
N ALA A 35 4.23 65.39 6.31
CA ALA A 35 2.95 64.66 6.31
C ALA A 35 2.93 63.53 5.26
N LEU A 36 3.40 63.80 4.04
CA LEU A 36 3.52 62.79 2.99
C LEU A 36 4.47 61.66 3.39
N SER A 37 5.61 61.97 4.01
CA SER A 37 6.53 60.94 4.51
C SER A 37 5.92 60.08 5.63
N MET A 38 5.14 60.69 6.54
CA MET A 38 4.46 59.95 7.60
C MET A 38 3.37 59.02 7.05
N ILE A 39 2.60 59.48 6.07
CA ILE A 39 1.59 58.65 5.39
C ILE A 39 2.25 57.50 4.64
N PHE A 40 3.37 57.75 3.96
CA PHE A 40 4.12 56.72 3.24
C PHE A 40 4.66 55.64 4.18
N LEU A 41 5.33 56.03 5.27
CA LEU A 41 5.84 55.08 6.27
C LEU A 41 4.71 54.28 6.92
N PHE A 42 3.60 54.94 7.27
CA PHE A 42 2.43 54.27 7.81
C PHE A 42 1.85 53.25 6.82
N GLY A 43 1.78 53.59 5.53
CA GLY A 43 1.33 52.67 4.49
C GLY A 43 2.24 51.44 4.35
N MET A 44 3.57 51.63 4.42
CA MET A 44 4.53 50.52 4.37
C MET A 44 4.40 49.58 5.57
N GLU A 45 4.36 50.13 6.78
CA GLU A 45 4.20 49.35 8.01
C GLU A 45 2.85 48.63 8.04
N LEU A 46 1.77 49.30 7.62
CA LEU A 46 0.45 48.67 7.52
C LEU A 46 0.45 47.52 6.51
N ASN A 47 1.10 47.69 5.36
CA ASN A 47 1.22 46.63 4.37
C ASN A 47 2.05 45.45 4.89
N ASN A 48 3.12 45.72 5.64
CA ASN A 48 3.94 44.68 6.28
C ASN A 48 3.17 43.95 7.40
N TYR A 49 2.36 44.70 8.18
CA TYR A 49 1.49 44.13 9.21
C TYR A 49 0.36 43.27 8.62
N LEU A 50 -0.19 43.68 7.48
CA LEU A 50 -1.18 42.89 6.73
C LEU A 50 -0.55 41.72 5.96
N ALA A 51 0.77 41.70 5.80
CA ALA A 51 1.46 40.58 5.17
C ALA A 51 1.48 39.37 6.11
N VAL A 52 1.03 38.23 5.59
CA VAL A 52 1.04 36.98 6.32
C VAL A 52 2.47 36.43 6.32
N SER A 53 3.13 36.43 7.48
CA SER A 53 4.43 35.79 7.66
C SER A 53 4.25 34.37 8.21
N THR A 54 4.57 33.36 7.41
CA THR A 54 4.52 31.96 7.82
C THR A 54 5.82 31.58 8.55
N SER A 55 5.77 31.44 9.88
CA SER A 55 6.90 30.90 10.66
C SER A 55 6.77 29.39 10.83
N THR A 56 7.73 28.61 10.34
CA THR A 56 7.78 27.16 10.55
C THR A 56 8.52 26.85 11.85
N SER A 57 7.81 26.42 12.90
CA SER A 57 8.44 25.86 14.09
C SER A 57 8.56 24.33 13.93
N VAL A 58 9.74 23.79 14.25
CA VAL A 58 9.98 22.34 14.25
C VAL A 58 9.94 21.86 15.69
N ILE A 59 8.87 21.16 16.04
CA ILE A 59 8.67 20.59 17.38
C ILE A 59 8.99 19.09 17.31
N VAL A 60 9.86 18.61 18.21
CA VAL A 60 10.14 17.18 18.34
C VAL A 60 8.94 16.52 19.02
N ASP A 61 8.20 15.75 18.24
CA ASP A 61 7.06 14.97 18.73
C ASP A 61 7.56 13.88 19.70
N ARG A 62 7.36 14.10 21.00
CA ARG A 62 7.60 13.11 22.07
C ARG A 62 6.35 12.24 22.33
N SER A 63 5.52 12.00 21.32
CA SER A 63 4.36 11.14 21.46
C SER A 63 4.77 9.70 21.75
N ALA A 64 4.21 9.13 22.82
CA ALA A 64 4.37 7.73 23.23
C ALA A 64 3.71 6.73 22.25
N ASP A 65 3.00 7.22 21.23
CA ASP A 65 2.30 6.41 20.23
C ASP A 65 3.23 5.92 19.10
N GLY A 66 4.35 5.27 19.46
CA GLY A 66 5.15 4.38 18.61
C GLY A 66 5.77 4.97 17.32
N ASP A 67 6.63 4.15 16.69
CA ASP A 67 7.36 4.48 15.45
C ASP A 67 6.46 4.68 14.21
N PHE A 68 5.14 4.53 14.36
CA PHE A 68 4.18 4.48 13.25
C PHE A 68 3.02 5.46 13.41
N LEU A 69 2.79 6.25 12.37
CA LEU A 69 1.65 7.13 12.17
C LEU A 69 0.50 6.38 11.47
N ARG A 70 -0.71 6.53 11.99
CA ARG A 70 -1.92 6.02 11.32
C ARG A 70 -2.34 6.99 10.22
N LEU A 71 -2.50 6.51 8.99
CA LEU A 71 -3.02 7.26 7.85
C LEU A 71 -4.37 6.66 7.46
N ASP A 72 -5.44 7.42 7.62
CA ASP A 72 -6.79 7.04 7.20
C ASP A 72 -7.15 7.80 5.91
N PHE A 73 -7.61 7.10 4.88
CA PHE A 73 -7.90 7.67 3.57
C PHE A 73 -9.18 7.11 2.96
N ASN A 74 -9.82 7.91 2.12
CA ASN A 74 -10.97 7.56 1.28
C ASN A 74 -10.80 8.29 -0.05
N ILE A 75 -10.45 7.54 -1.10
CA ILE A 75 -10.13 8.06 -2.42
C ILE A 75 -10.97 7.32 -3.46
N SER A 76 -11.63 8.06 -4.35
CA SER A 76 -12.50 7.52 -5.40
C SER A 76 -11.86 7.71 -6.77
N PHE A 77 -11.81 6.64 -7.56
CA PHE A 77 -11.23 6.57 -8.91
C PHE A 77 -12.32 6.19 -9.92
N PRO A 78 -12.92 7.15 -10.66
CA PRO A 78 -14.05 6.88 -11.56
C PRO A 78 -13.72 5.96 -12.75
N SER A 79 -12.45 5.92 -13.16
CA SER A 79 -12.00 5.16 -14.35
C SER A 79 -11.10 3.96 -14.02
N LEU A 80 -11.05 3.54 -12.75
CA LEU A 80 -10.28 2.38 -12.30
C LEU A 80 -11.22 1.35 -11.67
N SER A 81 -11.27 0.13 -12.20
CA SER A 81 -12.03 -0.97 -11.60
C SER A 81 -11.40 -1.45 -10.28
N CYS A 82 -12.23 -1.85 -9.31
CA CYS A 82 -11.76 -2.35 -8.01
C CYS A 82 -10.98 -3.67 -8.09
N GLU A 83 -11.18 -4.44 -9.15
CA GLU A 83 -10.44 -5.68 -9.41
C GLU A 83 -8.94 -5.42 -9.62
N PHE A 84 -8.63 -4.32 -10.30
CA PHE A 84 -7.25 -3.99 -10.67
C PHE A 84 -6.62 -2.95 -9.74
N ALA A 85 -7.41 -2.25 -8.93
CA ALA A 85 -6.90 -1.24 -8.01
C ALA A 85 -6.02 -1.90 -6.93
N SER A 86 -4.75 -1.53 -6.87
CA SER A 86 -3.81 -1.96 -5.82
C SER A 86 -3.24 -0.75 -5.10
N VAL A 87 -3.01 -0.87 -3.79
CA VAL A 87 -2.48 0.23 -2.96
C VAL A 87 -1.11 -0.16 -2.47
N ASP A 88 -0.16 0.73 -2.74
CA ASP A 88 1.25 0.57 -2.43
C ASP A 88 1.72 1.75 -1.56
N VAL A 89 2.68 1.47 -0.69
CA VAL A 89 3.32 2.46 0.17
C VAL A 89 4.82 2.31 0.06
N SER A 90 5.51 3.42 -0.13
CA SER A 90 6.98 3.50 -0.12
C SER A 90 7.44 4.63 0.79
N ASP A 91 8.64 4.48 1.34
CA ASP A 91 9.26 5.39 2.31
C ASP A 91 10.75 5.54 1.94
N VAL A 92 11.33 6.72 2.18
CA VAL A 92 12.77 6.98 2.03
C VAL A 92 13.66 6.04 2.86
N LEU A 93 13.13 5.44 3.93
CA LEU A 93 13.81 4.39 4.71
C LEU A 93 13.78 3.00 4.02
N GLY A 94 13.34 2.90 2.78
CA GLY A 94 13.31 1.65 2.00
C GLY A 94 12.19 0.69 2.38
N THR A 95 11.22 1.12 3.18
CA THR A 95 10.05 0.28 3.52
C THR A 95 9.04 0.35 2.37
N ASN A 96 8.99 -0.71 1.56
CA ASN A 96 8.04 -0.84 0.44
C ASN A 96 7.00 -1.92 0.76
N ARG A 97 5.73 -1.52 0.84
CA ARG A 97 4.59 -2.43 1.00
C ARG A 97 3.74 -2.39 -0.26
N LEU A 98 3.72 -3.50 -0.99
CA LEU A 98 2.96 -3.63 -2.23
C LEU A 98 1.64 -4.37 -1.98
N ASN A 99 0.59 -3.97 -2.68
CA ASN A 99 -0.73 -4.60 -2.69
C ASN A 99 -1.32 -4.86 -1.28
N VAL A 100 -1.40 -3.80 -0.47
CA VAL A 100 -1.96 -3.90 0.89
C VAL A 100 -3.46 -4.17 0.81
N THR A 101 -3.94 -5.28 1.37
CA THR A 101 -5.36 -5.68 1.31
C THR A 101 -6.04 -5.73 2.67
N LYS A 102 -5.33 -6.14 3.74
CA LYS A 102 -5.92 -6.42 5.06
C LYS A 102 -6.64 -5.25 5.74
N THR A 103 -6.26 -4.01 5.43
CA THR A 103 -6.78 -2.81 6.08
C THR A 103 -7.45 -1.85 5.08
N ILE A 104 -7.66 -2.33 3.86
CA ILE A 104 -8.18 -1.54 2.73
C ILE A 104 -9.44 -2.22 2.22
N ARG A 105 -10.50 -1.43 2.15
CA ARG A 105 -11.79 -1.81 1.61
C ARG A 105 -11.98 -1.13 0.27
N LYS A 106 -12.53 -1.86 -0.68
CA LYS A 106 -12.79 -1.37 -2.03
C LYS A 106 -14.29 -1.42 -2.27
N PHE A 107 -14.85 -0.44 -2.97
CA PHE A 107 -16.27 -0.40 -3.32
C PHE A 107 -16.41 0.03 -4.77
N SER A 108 -17.10 -0.76 -5.58
CA SER A 108 -17.42 -0.33 -6.94
C SER A 108 -18.31 0.91 -6.90
N ILE A 109 -18.02 1.92 -7.71
CA ILE A 109 -18.75 3.18 -7.78
C ILE A 109 -19.38 3.40 -9.15
N ASP A 110 -20.49 4.12 -9.15
CA ASP A 110 -21.18 4.60 -10.35
C ASP A 110 -20.52 5.87 -10.92
N SER A 111 -21.03 6.33 -12.07
CA SER A 111 -20.59 7.60 -12.68
C SER A 111 -20.84 8.84 -11.81
N ASN A 112 -21.67 8.72 -10.78
CA ASN A 112 -22.00 9.79 -9.83
C ASN A 112 -21.19 9.66 -8.53
N MET A 113 -20.13 8.86 -8.53
CA MET A 113 -19.26 8.57 -7.38
C MET A 113 -19.97 7.94 -6.19
N ARG A 114 -21.14 7.33 -6.37
CA ARG A 114 -21.86 6.61 -5.32
C ARG A 114 -21.49 5.13 -5.35
N PRO A 115 -21.29 4.49 -4.19
CA PRO A 115 -21.01 3.05 -4.14
C PRO A 115 -22.22 2.28 -4.68
N THR A 116 -21.99 1.44 -5.68
CA THR A 116 -23.01 0.66 -6.39
C THR A 116 -23.38 -0.64 -5.66
N GLY A 117 -22.60 -1.06 -4.66
CA GLY A 117 -22.84 -2.33 -3.95
C GLY A 117 -22.04 -2.53 -2.67
N SER A 118 -21.94 -3.80 -2.26
CA SER A 118 -21.15 -4.28 -1.12
C SER A 118 -19.65 -4.09 -1.33
N GLU A 119 -18.88 -4.22 -0.25
CA GLU A 119 -17.42 -4.23 -0.30
C GLU A 119 -16.93 -5.22 -1.36
N PHE A 120 -16.14 -4.70 -2.31
CA PHE A 120 -15.43 -5.49 -3.31
C PHE A 120 -14.36 -6.30 -2.58
N HIS A 121 -14.67 -7.57 -2.41
CA HIS A 121 -13.69 -8.57 -2.09
C HIS A 121 -13.11 -8.99 -3.44
N ALA A 122 -11.81 -8.75 -3.66
CA ALA A 122 -11.11 -9.50 -4.69
C ALA A 122 -11.30 -10.96 -4.29
N GLY A 123 -12.16 -11.70 -5.00
CA GLY A 123 -12.53 -13.05 -4.55
C GLY A 123 -11.26 -13.87 -4.25
N GLU A 124 -11.16 -14.70 -3.22
CA GLU A 124 -12.19 -15.52 -2.56
C GLU A 124 -13.45 -15.60 -3.41
N LEU A 125 -13.29 -16.28 -4.53
CA LEU A 125 -14.39 -16.96 -5.19
C LEU A 125 -15.13 -17.69 -4.07
N LEU A 126 -16.24 -17.12 -3.58
CA LEU A 126 -17.30 -17.96 -3.03
C LEU A 126 -17.50 -19.01 -4.11
N SER A 127 -17.04 -20.22 -3.80
CA SER A 127 -17.77 -21.44 -4.03
C SER A 127 -19.14 -21.14 -4.65
N LEU A 128 -19.15 -20.91 -5.96
CA LEU A 128 -20.09 -21.63 -6.77
C LEU A 128 -19.83 -23.06 -6.34
N ILE A 129 -20.74 -23.52 -5.50
CA ILE A 129 -21.38 -24.80 -5.67
C ILE A 129 -21.63 -24.95 -7.19
N ASN A 130 -20.57 -25.26 -7.93
CA ASN A 130 -20.60 -26.37 -8.84
C ASN A 130 -20.44 -27.58 -7.91
N HIS A 131 -21.53 -27.91 -7.20
CA HIS A 131 -22.04 -29.25 -7.40
C HIS A 131 -22.32 -29.32 -8.91
N GLY A 132 -21.28 -29.64 -9.67
CA GLY A 132 -21.47 -30.63 -10.70
C GLY A 132 -22.03 -31.81 -9.94
N ASP A 133 -23.35 -31.93 -9.94
CA ASP A 133 -23.92 -33.26 -9.99
C ASP A 133 -23.44 -33.86 -11.31
N GLU A 134 -22.19 -34.35 -11.27
CA GLU A 134 -21.79 -35.60 -11.86
C GLU A 134 -20.77 -36.21 -10.88
N THR A 135 -21.33 -36.96 -9.94
CA THR A 135 -20.68 -38.00 -9.13
C THR A 135 -19.68 -37.56 -8.06
N GLY A 136 -19.87 -38.10 -6.85
CA GLY A 136 -18.91 -37.92 -5.76
C GLY A 136 -17.57 -38.54 -6.15
N GLU A 137 -16.63 -37.73 -6.60
CA GLU A 137 -15.23 -38.11 -6.63
C GLU A 137 -14.76 -38.13 -5.17
N GLU A 138 -14.40 -39.31 -4.69
CA GLU A 138 -13.60 -39.48 -3.48
C GLU A 138 -12.41 -38.52 -3.54
N ILE A 139 -12.00 -37.96 -2.39
CA ILE A 139 -10.75 -37.20 -2.31
C ILE A 139 -9.62 -38.20 -2.57
N VAL A 140 -9.25 -38.37 -3.83
CA VAL A 140 -8.10 -39.17 -4.24
C VAL A 140 -6.85 -38.44 -3.75
N GLU A 141 -6.06 -39.10 -2.92
CA GLU A 141 -4.80 -38.55 -2.44
C GLU A 141 -3.75 -38.70 -3.56
N ASP A 142 -3.64 -37.67 -4.40
CA ASP A 142 -2.74 -37.63 -5.55
C ASP A 142 -1.31 -37.21 -5.19
N SER A 143 -1.10 -36.56 -4.05
CA SER A 143 0.23 -36.20 -3.55
C SER A 143 0.97 -37.39 -2.93
N VAL A 144 2.28 -37.49 -3.19
CA VAL A 144 3.08 -38.62 -2.73
C VAL A 144 3.42 -38.49 -1.23
N PRO A 145 3.08 -39.48 -0.39
CA PRO A 145 3.48 -39.47 1.01
C PRO A 145 4.97 -39.80 1.16
N LEU A 146 5.71 -38.89 1.80
CA LEU A 146 7.10 -39.06 2.15
C LEU A 146 7.25 -39.42 3.63
N THR A 147 8.19 -40.34 3.88
CA THR A 147 8.59 -40.91 5.16
C THR A 147 10.11 -40.84 5.26
N GLY A 148 10.69 -41.00 6.45
CA GLY A 148 12.14 -40.93 6.62
C GLY A 148 12.93 -41.96 5.80
N ARG A 149 12.26 -43.00 5.29
CA ARG A 149 12.89 -44.06 4.49
C ARG A 149 12.93 -43.77 2.99
N ASN A 150 12.02 -42.93 2.48
CA ASN A 150 11.90 -42.64 1.05
C ASN A 150 12.30 -41.18 0.71
N PHE A 151 12.39 -40.30 1.71
CA PHE A 151 12.66 -38.88 1.51
C PHE A 151 13.93 -38.60 0.70
N ASP A 152 15.05 -39.24 1.08
CA ASP A 152 16.34 -39.06 0.38
C ASP A 152 16.25 -39.57 -1.07
N THR A 153 15.62 -40.73 -1.28
CA THR A 153 15.43 -41.31 -2.62
C THR A 153 14.66 -40.37 -3.53
N PHE A 154 13.56 -39.81 -3.05
CA PHE A 154 12.72 -38.89 -3.85
C PHE A 154 13.42 -37.54 -4.08
N THR A 155 14.20 -37.07 -3.12
CA THR A 155 15.00 -35.84 -3.27
C THR A 155 16.07 -35.99 -4.35
N HIS A 156 16.61 -37.20 -4.54
CA HIS A 156 17.58 -37.48 -5.60
C HIS A 156 16.95 -37.86 -6.95
N GLN A 157 15.73 -38.38 -6.94
CA GLN A 157 15.05 -38.86 -8.14
C GLN A 157 14.44 -37.72 -8.97
N PHE A 158 13.93 -36.67 -8.32
CA PHE A 158 13.21 -35.59 -8.96
C PHE A 158 14.00 -34.27 -8.88
N PRO A 159 14.19 -33.54 -10.00
CA PRO A 159 14.87 -32.24 -9.99
C PRO A 159 14.17 -31.22 -9.08
N ILE A 160 12.84 -31.22 -9.06
CA ILE A 160 12.04 -30.32 -8.23
C ILE A 160 11.07 -31.13 -7.39
N LEU A 161 11.32 -31.13 -6.08
CA LEU A 161 10.49 -31.77 -5.08
C LEU A 161 9.79 -30.72 -4.20
N VAL A 162 8.48 -30.58 -4.37
CA VAL A 162 7.67 -29.66 -3.57
C VAL A 162 7.02 -30.42 -2.42
N VAL A 163 7.42 -30.13 -1.18
CA VAL A 163 6.97 -30.87 0.00
C VAL A 163 6.03 -30.02 0.86
N ASN A 164 4.88 -30.58 1.23
CA ASN A 164 3.98 -30.03 2.24
C ASN A 164 4.19 -30.73 3.59
N PHE A 165 4.82 -30.04 4.53
CA PHE A 165 4.98 -30.47 5.91
C PHE A 165 3.72 -30.13 6.72
N TYR A 166 2.97 -31.15 7.11
CA TYR A 166 1.68 -30.98 7.80
C TYR A 166 1.61 -31.76 9.11
N ALA A 167 0.65 -31.38 9.95
CA ALA A 167 0.24 -32.15 11.12
C ALA A 167 -1.28 -32.40 11.05
N PRO A 168 -1.76 -33.61 11.35
CA PRO A 168 -3.18 -33.97 11.20
C PRO A 168 -4.12 -33.14 12.08
N TRP A 169 -3.62 -32.65 13.21
CA TRP A 169 -4.36 -31.80 14.14
C TRP A 169 -4.30 -30.30 13.78
N CYS A 170 -3.55 -29.90 12.75
CA CYS A 170 -3.40 -28.50 12.38
C CYS A 170 -4.56 -28.04 11.49
N TYR A 171 -5.36 -27.12 12.01
CA TYR A 171 -6.50 -26.52 11.30
C TYR A 171 -6.10 -25.93 9.93
N TRP A 172 -4.99 -25.17 9.87
CA TRP A 172 -4.52 -24.54 8.63
C TRP A 172 -4.01 -25.56 7.60
N CYS A 173 -3.47 -26.70 8.04
CA CYS A 173 -3.06 -27.79 7.16
C CYS A 173 -4.27 -28.50 6.57
N ASN A 174 -5.30 -28.73 7.38
CA ASN A 174 -6.55 -29.34 6.92
C ASN A 174 -7.28 -28.45 5.90
N LEU A 175 -7.17 -27.13 6.06
CA LEU A 175 -7.68 -26.17 5.08
C LEU A 175 -6.90 -26.20 3.76
N LEU A 176 -5.58 -26.42 3.81
CA LEU A 176 -4.72 -26.51 2.63
C LEU A 176 -4.86 -27.85 1.88
N LYS A 177 -5.17 -28.95 2.58
CA LYS A 177 -5.26 -30.31 2.03
C LYS A 177 -6.00 -30.40 0.69
N PRO A 178 -7.26 -29.92 0.54
CA PRO A 178 -7.98 -30.05 -0.73
C PRO A 178 -7.32 -29.30 -1.89
N SER A 179 -6.74 -28.13 -1.64
CA SER A 179 -6.01 -27.38 -2.67
C SER A 179 -4.69 -28.04 -3.03
N TRP A 180 -4.02 -28.65 -2.05
CA TRP A 180 -2.77 -29.38 -2.26
C TRP A 180 -2.95 -30.63 -3.14
N GLU A 181 -3.94 -31.46 -2.83
CA GLU A 181 -4.20 -32.69 -3.60
C GLU A 181 -4.65 -32.36 -5.04
N LYS A 182 -5.47 -31.32 -5.23
CA LYS A 182 -5.85 -30.83 -6.56
C LYS A 182 -4.66 -30.31 -7.37
N ALA A 183 -3.76 -29.56 -6.72
CA ALA A 183 -2.53 -29.10 -7.37
C ALA A 183 -1.62 -30.29 -7.75
N ALA A 184 -1.49 -31.28 -6.86
CA ALA A 184 -0.73 -32.50 -7.14
C ALA A 184 -1.28 -33.26 -8.35
N LYS A 185 -2.61 -33.41 -8.45
CA LYS A 185 -3.27 -34.01 -9.62
C LYS A 185 -2.92 -33.27 -10.92
N GLN A 186 -3.09 -31.95 -10.97
CA GLN A 186 -2.79 -31.15 -12.17
C GLN A 186 -1.31 -31.20 -12.57
N ILE A 187 -0.40 -31.21 -11.59
CA ILE A 187 1.03 -31.31 -11.86
C ILE A 187 1.38 -32.71 -12.37
N LYS A 188 0.79 -33.77 -11.82
CA LYS A 188 1.00 -35.14 -12.26
C LYS A 188 0.47 -35.39 -13.67
N GLU A 189 -0.69 -34.82 -14.01
CA GLU A 189 -1.25 -34.87 -15.38
C GLU A 189 -0.36 -34.15 -16.40
N ARG A 190 0.34 -33.09 -15.99
CA ARG A 190 1.18 -32.28 -16.88
C ARG A 190 2.62 -32.75 -16.98
N TYR A 191 3.18 -33.22 -15.86
CA TYR A 191 4.54 -33.69 -15.69
C TYR A 191 4.47 -35.12 -15.19
N ASP A 192 4.03 -36.03 -16.07
CA ASP A 192 3.87 -37.44 -15.73
C ASP A 192 5.21 -37.98 -15.18
N PRO A 193 5.22 -38.58 -13.97
CA PRO A 193 6.42 -39.14 -13.37
C PRO A 193 7.15 -40.16 -14.25
N GLU A 194 6.46 -40.83 -15.17
CA GLU A 194 7.06 -41.83 -16.06
C GLU A 194 7.72 -41.22 -17.31
N MET A 195 7.28 -40.04 -17.74
CA MET A 195 7.69 -39.42 -19.01
C MET A 195 8.58 -38.20 -18.83
N ASP A 196 8.26 -37.32 -17.88
CA ASP A 196 8.91 -36.04 -17.69
C ASP A 196 9.59 -35.95 -16.32
N GLY A 197 8.87 -36.31 -15.24
CA GLY A 197 9.45 -36.46 -13.90
C GLY A 197 10.22 -35.24 -13.38
N ARG A 198 10.01 -34.04 -13.94
CA ARG A 198 10.72 -32.83 -13.50
C ARG A 198 10.23 -32.29 -12.17
N VAL A 199 8.93 -32.43 -11.91
CA VAL A 199 8.24 -31.81 -10.78
C VAL A 199 7.36 -32.82 -10.09
N ILE A 200 7.48 -32.92 -8.77
CA ILE A 200 6.58 -33.75 -7.98
C ILE A 200 6.14 -33.03 -6.72
N LEU A 201 4.84 -33.16 -6.39
CA LEU A 201 4.26 -32.67 -5.16
C LEU A 201 4.13 -33.82 -4.16
N ALA A 202 4.64 -33.59 -2.96
CA ALA A 202 4.72 -34.58 -1.90
C ALA A 202 4.23 -34.01 -0.56
N LYS A 203 3.93 -34.89 0.40
CA LYS A 203 3.49 -34.51 1.75
C LYS A 203 4.23 -35.31 2.81
N VAL A 204 4.54 -34.67 3.94
CA VAL A 204 5.19 -35.29 5.10
C VAL A 204 4.35 -35.01 6.34
N ASP A 205 4.02 -36.05 7.10
CA ASP A 205 3.40 -35.91 8.41
C ASP A 205 4.48 -35.70 9.48
N CYS A 206 4.60 -34.47 9.97
CA CYS A 206 5.57 -34.07 10.98
C CYS A 206 5.35 -34.74 12.35
N THR A 207 4.17 -35.31 12.61
CA THR A 207 3.89 -35.99 13.88
C THR A 207 4.46 -37.41 13.93
N GLN A 208 4.59 -38.05 12.77
CA GLN A 208 5.11 -39.40 12.63
C GLN A 208 6.62 -39.38 12.34
N GLU A 209 7.09 -38.38 11.60
CA GLU A 209 8.45 -38.30 11.06
C GLU A 209 9.29 -37.19 11.74
N GLY A 210 9.41 -37.24 13.06
CA GLY A 210 10.04 -36.19 13.88
C GLY A 210 11.54 -35.93 13.62
N ILE A 211 12.21 -36.77 12.82
CA ILE A 211 13.64 -36.65 12.48
C ILE A 211 13.84 -35.72 11.27
N ILE A 212 12.91 -35.70 10.32
CA ILE A 212 12.97 -34.85 9.10
C ILE A 212 12.73 -33.37 9.46
N TYR A 213 12.02 -33.11 10.57
CA TYR A 213 11.63 -31.77 11.01
C TYR A 213 12.72 -30.98 11.76
N LYS A 214 13.84 -31.61 12.16
CA LYS A 214 14.89 -30.91 12.94
C LYS A 214 15.63 -29.89 12.09
N GLY A 215 15.15 -28.64 12.09
CA GLY A 215 15.73 -27.50 11.39
C GLY A 215 14.85 -26.92 10.27
N ILE A 216 13.66 -27.49 10.05
CA ILE A 216 12.79 -27.14 8.93
C ILE A 216 11.50 -26.50 9.48
N HIS A 217 11.19 -25.27 9.05
CA HIS A 217 9.95 -24.60 9.43
C HIS A 217 8.73 -25.36 8.86
N PRO A 218 7.56 -25.37 9.55
CA PRO A 218 6.33 -25.81 8.93
C PRO A 218 6.13 -24.96 7.67
N PHE A 219 5.93 -25.60 6.51
CA PHE A 219 5.89 -24.99 5.15
C PHE A 219 7.24 -24.76 4.42
N ALA A 220 8.29 -25.54 4.71
CA ALA A 220 9.53 -25.49 3.94
C ALA A 220 9.45 -26.25 2.61
N PHE A 221 10.13 -25.72 1.58
CA PHE A 221 10.26 -26.32 0.26
C PHE A 221 11.72 -26.69 0.00
N SER A 222 11.97 -27.83 -0.67
CA SER A 222 13.31 -28.28 -1.05
C SER A 222 13.43 -28.37 -2.56
N ALA A 223 13.80 -27.28 -3.23
CA ALA A 223 14.43 -27.39 -4.54
C ALA A 223 15.89 -27.80 -4.32
N LYS A 224 16.32 -28.95 -4.84
CA LYS A 224 17.75 -29.21 -5.01
C LYS A 224 18.16 -28.74 -6.40
N GLY A 225 18.57 -27.48 -6.46
CA GLY A 225 19.59 -27.06 -7.41
C GLY A 225 20.88 -27.81 -7.14
N SER A 226 21.59 -28.13 -8.21
CA SER A 226 22.78 -29.01 -8.25
C SER A 226 23.72 -28.97 -7.04
N ASP A 227 24.29 -30.14 -6.75
CA ASP A 227 25.28 -30.42 -5.71
C ASP A 227 26.51 -29.48 -5.78
N LEU A 228 26.44 -28.29 -5.18
CA LEU A 228 27.59 -27.59 -4.65
C LEU A 228 27.68 -27.94 -3.17
N LYS A 229 28.41 -29.03 -2.92
CA LYS A 229 28.85 -29.45 -1.61
C LYS A 229 29.79 -28.38 -1.07
N ASP A 230 29.24 -27.38 -0.38
CA ASP A 230 30.03 -26.58 0.55
C ASP A 230 30.34 -27.48 1.75
N ASP A 231 31.57 -27.40 2.29
CA ASP A 231 32.13 -28.35 3.27
C ASP A 231 31.40 -28.35 4.64
N ASN A 232 30.27 -27.66 4.76
CA ASN A 232 29.33 -27.73 5.86
C ASN A 232 27.96 -28.17 5.35
N ALA A 233 27.52 -29.36 5.74
CA ALA A 233 26.27 -30.04 5.36
C ALA A 233 24.98 -29.24 5.69
N HIS A 234 24.73 -28.15 4.98
CA HIS A 234 23.50 -27.37 5.03
C HIS A 234 22.80 -27.48 3.67
N HIS A 235 21.62 -28.09 3.67
CA HIS A 235 20.72 -28.05 2.53
C HIS A 235 19.96 -26.72 2.56
N ASP A 236 20.16 -25.88 1.54
CA ASP A 236 19.36 -24.67 1.39
C ASP A 236 17.95 -25.05 0.93
N HIS A 237 16.96 -24.55 1.67
CA HIS A 237 15.54 -24.80 1.45
C HIS A 237 14.85 -23.44 1.33
N GLU A 238 14.19 -23.19 0.20
CA GLU A 238 13.39 -21.98 0.01
C GLU A 238 11.99 -22.21 0.61
N SER A 239 11.41 -21.23 1.30
CA SER A 239 10.08 -21.39 1.91
C SER A 239 9.03 -20.61 1.11
N TYR A 240 7.87 -21.23 0.86
CA TYR A 240 6.79 -20.60 0.10
C TYR A 240 5.85 -19.81 1.01
N TYR A 241 5.75 -18.50 0.74
CA TYR A 241 4.89 -17.57 1.49
C TYR A 241 3.71 -17.01 0.67
N GLY A 242 3.50 -17.50 -0.55
CA GLY A 242 2.41 -17.05 -1.43
C GLY A 242 1.05 -17.63 -1.07
N ASP A 243 0.08 -17.37 -1.93
CA ASP A 243 -1.30 -17.81 -1.73
C ASP A 243 -1.44 -19.34 -1.81
N ARG A 244 -2.40 -19.89 -1.07
CA ARG A 244 -2.60 -21.33 -0.84
C ARG A 244 -3.63 -21.97 -1.76
N ASP A 245 -3.96 -21.26 -2.84
CA ASP A 245 -4.92 -21.68 -3.85
C ASP A 245 -4.27 -22.65 -4.85
N THR A 246 -5.08 -23.55 -5.43
CA THR A 246 -4.62 -24.54 -6.41
C THR A 246 -3.81 -23.92 -7.54
N GLU A 247 -4.29 -22.83 -8.12
CA GLU A 247 -3.63 -22.12 -9.23
C GLU A 247 -2.28 -21.52 -8.82
N SER A 248 -2.18 -20.97 -7.61
CA SER A 248 -0.94 -20.38 -7.08
C SER A 248 0.11 -21.45 -6.81
N LEU A 249 -0.30 -22.62 -6.27
CA LEU A 249 0.57 -23.77 -6.05
C LEU A 249 1.07 -24.39 -7.36
N VAL A 250 0.19 -24.50 -8.35
CA VAL A 250 0.53 -24.99 -9.69
C VAL A 250 1.48 -24.01 -10.38
N LYS A 251 1.22 -22.71 -10.27
CA LYS A 251 2.10 -21.66 -10.80
C LYS A 251 3.48 -21.70 -10.14
N LEU A 252 3.55 -21.85 -8.83
CA LEU A 252 4.83 -22.01 -8.11
C LEU A 252 5.62 -23.18 -8.70
N ALA A 253 5.00 -24.37 -8.75
CA ALA A 253 5.63 -25.59 -9.25
C ALA A 253 6.13 -25.42 -10.70
N MET A 254 5.37 -24.71 -11.54
CA MET A 254 5.78 -24.39 -12.92
C MET A 254 6.88 -23.34 -13.00
N VAL A 255 6.83 -22.28 -12.20
CA VAL A 255 7.80 -21.18 -12.23
C VAL A 255 9.17 -21.66 -11.75
N VAL A 256 9.19 -22.48 -10.69
CA VAL A 256 10.42 -23.13 -10.21
C VAL A 256 11.04 -24.02 -11.30
N SER A 257 10.22 -24.67 -12.14
CA SER A 257 10.68 -25.50 -13.26
C SER A 257 11.38 -24.75 -14.39
N LEU A 258 11.27 -23.43 -14.41
CA LEU A 258 11.79 -22.57 -15.48
C LEU A 258 13.03 -21.78 -15.06
N VAL A 259 13.53 -21.92 -13.83
CA VAL A 259 14.59 -21.04 -13.29
C VAL A 259 15.75 -21.83 -12.65
N GLU A 260 16.92 -21.77 -13.29
CA GLU A 260 18.26 -21.66 -12.67
C GLU A 260 19.20 -20.92 -13.65
N PRO A 261 20.15 -20.05 -13.21
CA PRO A 261 20.14 -19.10 -12.09
C PRO A 261 20.33 -17.63 -12.56
N ILE A 262 20.30 -16.74 -11.57
CA ILE A 262 20.12 -15.27 -11.61
C ILE A 262 21.33 -14.50 -12.18
N HIS A 263 21.05 -13.50 -13.03
CA HIS A 263 21.78 -12.23 -13.02
C HIS A 263 20.77 -11.07 -13.08
N LEU A 264 20.86 -10.15 -12.12
CA LEU A 264 20.04 -8.95 -12.05
C LEU A 264 20.55 -7.87 -13.03
N GLU A 265 19.55 -7.10 -13.52
CA GLU A 265 19.58 -5.85 -14.33
C GLU A 265 19.67 -5.97 -15.86
N PRO A 266 19.14 -4.99 -16.60
CA PRO A 266 17.77 -4.48 -16.62
C PRO A 266 17.16 -4.78 -18.00
N HIS A 267 15.94 -5.35 -18.08
CA HIS A 267 15.40 -5.74 -19.38
C HIS A 267 14.93 -4.52 -20.19
N ASN A 268 15.83 -3.99 -21.02
CA ASN A 268 15.45 -3.33 -22.26
C ASN A 268 15.05 -4.41 -23.29
N LEU A 269 13.88 -4.17 -23.88
CA LEU A 269 13.40 -4.49 -25.23
C LEU A 269 14.20 -5.48 -26.10
N ALA A 270 13.55 -6.59 -26.45
CA ALA A 270 13.56 -7.24 -27.78
C ALA A 270 12.33 -8.16 -27.84
N LEU A 271 11.25 -7.84 -28.57
CA LEU A 271 11.05 -8.23 -29.97
C LEU A 271 11.58 -9.62 -30.30
N GLU A 272 10.72 -10.63 -30.22
CA GLU A 272 10.80 -11.79 -31.11
C GLU A 272 9.55 -11.85 -31.98
N ASP A 273 9.84 -11.71 -33.27
CA ASP A 273 8.97 -11.88 -34.40
C ASP A 273 8.69 -13.38 -34.57
N LYS A 274 7.44 -13.79 -34.37
CA LYS A 274 6.91 -15.00 -35.01
C LYS A 274 5.60 -14.63 -35.66
N SER A 275 5.73 -14.38 -36.96
CA SER A 275 4.70 -14.52 -37.97
C SER A 275 3.88 -15.79 -37.70
N ASP A 276 2.66 -15.60 -37.20
CA ASP A 276 1.53 -16.44 -37.56
C ASP A 276 0.26 -15.60 -37.47
N ASN A 277 -0.43 -15.52 -38.61
CA ASN A 277 -1.68 -14.80 -38.82
C ASN A 277 -2.77 -15.31 -37.87
N SER A 278 -2.88 -14.73 -36.70
CA SER A 278 -4.13 -14.63 -35.97
C SER A 278 -4.17 -13.28 -35.29
N SER A 279 -5.17 -12.47 -35.62
CA SER A 279 -5.33 -11.14 -35.04
C SER A 279 -5.51 -11.29 -33.52
N ARG A 280 -4.45 -11.06 -32.74
CA ARG A 280 -4.54 -10.93 -31.29
C ARG A 280 -5.28 -9.63 -30.99
N THR A 281 -6.60 -9.71 -30.97
CA THR A 281 -7.45 -8.69 -30.37
C THR A 281 -7.13 -8.63 -28.89
N LEU A 282 -6.28 -7.66 -28.50
CA LEU A 282 -6.14 -7.21 -27.12
C LEU A 282 -7.54 -6.92 -26.59
N LYS A 283 -8.06 -7.79 -25.72
CA LYS A 283 -9.34 -7.57 -25.07
C LYS A 283 -9.18 -6.34 -24.18
N LYS A 284 -9.91 -5.28 -24.53
CA LYS A 284 -9.99 -4.05 -23.73
C LYS A 284 -10.45 -4.43 -22.33
N ALA A 285 -9.80 -3.88 -21.29
CA ALA A 285 -10.24 -4.08 -19.92
C ALA A 285 -11.74 -3.74 -19.82
N PRO A 286 -12.56 -4.55 -19.12
CA PRO A 286 -13.97 -4.30 -19.02
C PRO A 286 -14.19 -2.89 -18.44
N SER A 287 -15.01 -2.08 -19.12
CA SER A 287 -15.41 -0.75 -18.65
C SER A 287 -16.46 -0.89 -17.54
N THR A 288 -16.17 -1.69 -16.54
CA THR A 288 -16.96 -1.81 -15.33
C THR A 288 -16.59 -0.68 -14.37
N GLY A 289 -17.55 -0.29 -13.51
CA GLY A 289 -17.54 0.98 -12.76
C GLY A 289 -16.25 1.30 -12.00
N GLY A 290 -16.08 2.58 -11.65
CA GLY A 290 -14.91 3.04 -10.91
C GLY A 290 -14.75 2.37 -9.54
N CYS A 291 -13.69 2.73 -8.82
CA CYS A 291 -13.42 2.16 -7.51
C CYS A 291 -13.22 3.22 -6.44
N ARG A 292 -13.92 3.08 -5.31
CA ARG A 292 -13.60 3.78 -4.08
C ARG A 292 -12.73 2.89 -3.20
N VAL A 293 -11.57 3.41 -2.83
CA VAL A 293 -10.61 2.77 -1.95
C VAL A 293 -10.60 3.52 -0.63
N GLU A 294 -11.01 2.86 0.45
CA GLU A 294 -11.02 3.43 1.79
C GLU A 294 -10.37 2.49 2.80
N GLY A 295 -9.70 3.04 3.80
CA GLY A 295 -9.02 2.22 4.78
C GLY A 295 -8.07 3.01 5.65
N TYR A 296 -7.26 2.26 6.38
CA TYR A 296 -6.19 2.84 7.17
C TYR A 296 -4.90 2.06 7.01
N MET A 297 -3.78 2.73 7.19
CA MET A 297 -2.45 2.11 7.16
C MET A 297 -1.57 2.70 8.25
N ARG A 298 -0.61 1.90 8.72
CA ARG A 298 0.41 2.34 9.69
C ARG A 298 1.73 2.54 8.96
N VAL A 299 2.11 3.81 8.81
CA VAL A 299 3.31 4.25 8.08
C VAL A 299 4.32 4.84 9.06
N LYS A 300 5.62 4.82 8.75
CA LYS A 300 6.60 5.48 9.63
C LYS A 300 6.48 7.01 9.52
N LYS A 301 6.91 7.74 10.55
CA LYS A 301 6.89 9.22 10.60
C LYS A 301 8.03 9.83 9.77
N VAL A 302 8.08 9.51 8.49
CA VAL A 302 9.12 9.92 7.55
C VAL A 302 8.51 10.19 6.17
N PRO A 303 9.18 10.99 5.32
CA PRO A 303 8.72 11.23 3.97
C PRO A 303 8.51 9.94 3.18
N GLY A 304 7.37 9.80 2.52
CA GLY A 304 7.03 8.62 1.75
C GLY A 304 5.89 8.88 0.76
N ASN A 305 5.61 7.89 -0.09
CA ASN A 305 4.59 7.96 -1.12
C ASN A 305 3.50 6.92 -0.85
N LEU A 306 2.25 7.36 -0.93
CA LEU A 306 1.08 6.51 -1.09
C LEU A 306 0.72 6.46 -2.57
N MET A 307 0.78 5.28 -3.18
CA MET A 307 0.50 5.08 -4.60
C MET A 307 -0.67 4.12 -4.78
N VAL A 308 -1.61 4.48 -5.64
CA VAL A 308 -2.66 3.57 -6.12
C VAL A 308 -2.35 3.26 -7.58
N SER A 309 -2.19 1.99 -7.91
CA SER A 309 -1.82 1.52 -9.25
C SER A 309 -2.76 0.43 -9.74
N ALA A 310 -2.97 0.34 -11.06
CA ALA A 310 -3.69 -0.77 -11.66
C ALA A 310 -2.73 -1.96 -11.87
N ARG A 311 -3.06 -3.12 -11.28
CA ARG A 311 -2.31 -4.37 -11.44
C ARG A 311 -3.25 -5.53 -11.76
N SER A 312 -2.80 -6.39 -12.66
CA SER A 312 -3.48 -7.65 -13.02
C SER A 312 -2.44 -8.64 -13.54
N GLY A 313 -2.70 -9.93 -13.35
CA GLY A 313 -1.90 -11.01 -13.95
C GLY A 313 -2.24 -11.30 -15.41
N SER A 314 -3.41 -10.85 -15.89
CA SER A 314 -3.94 -11.15 -17.23
C SER A 314 -4.00 -9.94 -18.16
N HIS A 315 -3.67 -8.74 -17.66
CA HIS A 315 -3.73 -7.49 -18.41
C HIS A 315 -2.45 -6.67 -18.22
N SER A 316 -1.96 -6.09 -19.32
CA SER A 316 -0.93 -5.05 -19.27
C SER A 316 -1.61 -3.69 -19.20
N PHE A 317 -1.20 -2.84 -18.26
CA PHE A 317 -1.70 -1.48 -18.11
C PHE A 317 -0.60 -0.49 -18.48
N ASP A 318 -0.88 0.35 -19.48
CA ASP A 318 -0.04 1.50 -19.81
C ASP A 318 -0.52 2.73 -19.02
N SER A 319 0.33 3.24 -18.13
CA SER A 319 0.02 4.40 -17.29
C SER A 319 -0.18 5.68 -18.11
N SER A 320 0.40 5.78 -19.31
CA SER A 320 0.25 6.97 -20.16
C SER A 320 -1.12 7.08 -20.82
N GLN A 321 -1.80 5.94 -21.00
CA GLN A 321 -3.11 5.85 -21.66
C GLN A 321 -4.26 5.63 -20.68
N MET A 322 -3.97 5.38 -19.40
CA MET A 322 -4.97 5.11 -18.39
C MET A 322 -5.39 6.38 -17.64
N ASN A 323 -6.69 6.61 -17.55
CA ASN A 323 -7.22 7.71 -16.76
C ASN A 323 -7.18 7.36 -15.26
N MET A 324 -6.27 8.01 -14.52
CA MET A 324 -6.09 7.86 -13.08
C MET A 324 -6.65 9.06 -12.28
N SER A 325 -7.55 9.84 -12.90
CA SER A 325 -8.23 10.95 -12.22
C SER A 325 -8.94 10.44 -10.96
N HIS A 326 -8.77 11.14 -9.85
CA HIS A 326 -9.28 10.69 -8.56
C HIS A 326 -9.79 11.86 -7.72
N VAL A 327 -10.66 11.54 -6.77
CA VAL A 327 -11.24 12.47 -5.81
C VAL A 327 -10.91 11.98 -4.42
N VAL A 328 -10.22 12.81 -3.64
CA VAL A 328 -9.91 12.53 -2.24
C VAL A 328 -11.08 13.03 -1.38
N ASN A 329 -11.89 12.10 -0.89
CA ASN A 329 -13.01 12.44 0.00
C ASN A 329 -12.52 12.70 1.43
N HIS A 330 -11.49 11.97 1.85
CA HIS A 330 -10.91 12.11 3.18
C HIS A 330 -9.46 11.64 3.19
N LEU A 331 -8.59 12.40 3.84
CA LEU A 331 -7.20 12.03 4.10
C LEU A 331 -6.81 12.64 5.46
N SER A 332 -6.45 11.78 6.42
CA SER A 332 -6.07 12.25 7.76
C SER A 332 -4.92 11.43 8.33
N PHE A 333 -4.09 12.10 9.11
CA PHE A 333 -2.97 11.50 9.82
C PHE A 333 -3.25 11.49 11.33
N GLY A 334 -2.82 10.43 12.01
CA GLY A 334 -2.97 10.26 13.45
C GLY A 334 -4.34 9.69 13.84
N ARG A 335 -4.66 9.79 15.13
CA ARG A 335 -5.94 9.34 15.68
C ARG A 335 -7.03 10.34 15.32
N ARG A 336 -8.19 9.88 14.84
CA ARG A 336 -9.37 10.76 14.71
C ARG A 336 -9.74 11.30 16.09
N ILE A 337 -9.66 12.62 16.24
CA ILE A 337 -10.14 13.31 17.44
C ILE A 337 -11.66 13.32 17.38
N MET A 338 -12.32 12.78 18.40
CA MET A 338 -13.79 12.86 18.51
C MET A 338 -14.24 14.33 18.47
N PRO A 339 -15.37 14.67 17.84
CA PRO A 339 -15.85 16.05 17.74
C PRO A 339 -15.95 16.78 19.10
N GLN A 340 -16.29 16.03 20.15
CA GLN A 340 -16.36 16.52 21.54
C GLN A 340 -14.97 16.89 22.08
N LYS A 341 -13.95 16.06 21.85
CA LYS A 341 -12.57 16.37 22.23
C LYS A 341 -11.96 17.48 21.38
N PHE A 342 -12.41 17.61 20.13
CA PHE A 342 -11.94 18.66 19.23
C PHE A 342 -12.47 20.04 19.66
N SER A 343 -13.74 20.13 20.11
CA SER A 343 -14.27 21.38 20.65
C SER A 343 -13.60 21.79 21.96
N GLU A 344 -13.23 20.82 22.82
CA GLU A 344 -12.38 21.07 24.00
C GLU A 344 -10.97 21.49 23.61
N PHE A 345 -10.33 20.83 22.65
CA PHE A 345 -9.01 21.21 22.15
C PHE A 345 -9.01 22.63 21.57
N LYS A 346 -10.02 22.99 20.78
CA LYS A 346 -10.18 24.34 20.22
C LYS A 346 -10.44 25.41 21.29
N ARG A 347 -11.03 25.02 22.43
CA ARG A 347 -11.15 25.90 23.61
C ARG A 347 -9.81 26.07 24.33
N LEU A 348 -8.95 25.06 24.31
CA LEU A 348 -7.66 25.06 25.01
C LEU A 348 -6.52 25.68 24.20
N SER A 349 -6.57 25.64 22.87
CA SER A 349 -5.61 26.28 21.97
C SER A 349 -6.33 27.09 20.88
N PRO A 350 -6.81 28.31 21.18
CA PRO A 350 -7.49 29.16 20.19
C PRO A 350 -6.53 29.79 19.16
N TYR A 351 -5.22 29.59 19.27
CA TYR A 351 -4.19 30.29 18.47
C TYR A 351 -3.36 29.39 17.53
N GLU A 352 -3.61 28.08 17.48
CA GLU A 352 -2.95 27.17 16.53
C GLU A 352 -3.92 26.72 15.44
N LEU A 353 -4.06 27.54 14.39
CA LEU A 353 -4.62 27.15 13.09
C LEU A 353 -4.06 28.05 12.00
#